data_AF-A0A1E1KY60-F1
#
_entry.id   AF-A0A1E1KY60-F1
#
_cell.length_a   1.000
_cell.length_b   1.000
_cell.length_c   1.000
_cell.angle_alpha   90.00
_cell.angle_beta   90.00
_cell.angle_gamma   90.00
#
_symmetry.space_group_name_H-M   'P 1'
#
loop_
_entity.id
_entity.type
_entity.pdbx_description
1 polymer ?
#
loop_
_entity_poly.entity_id
_entity_poly.type
_entity_poly.pdbx_seq_one_letter_code
_entity_poly.pdbx_strand_id
1 'polypeptide(L)'
;MASSTSSKSSKSRAYDIESVKAKAELYMGSNPGLDNSAKNLVCHRQFYDLINGIIPERKDLLKINDTLDYRLHQMKSAEEYCQALNLSMLEDEKADQFDHAEWRESILEDQKRSPDRAKRATELLERFRICLGWIIRLGLFNHYPKNPSRGWNYSKPGQYLAARLAESSMTTSDIYRKLEDVQ
;
A
#
# COMPACT_ATOMS: atom_id res chain seq x y z
N MET A 1 -15.69 -6.00 -50.51
CA MET A 1 -15.74 -5.16 -49.29
C MET A 1 -14.88 -5.84 -48.22
N ALA A 2 -13.77 -5.21 -47.85
CA ALA A 2 -12.73 -5.84 -47.02
C ALA A 2 -13.03 -5.70 -45.53
N SER A 3 -13.34 -6.82 -44.88
CA SER A 3 -13.36 -7.00 -43.43
C SER A 3 -11.98 -6.71 -42.84
N SER A 4 -11.79 -5.52 -42.28
CA SER A 4 -10.48 -5.06 -41.77
C SER A 4 -10.57 -4.42 -40.37
N THR A 5 -11.57 -4.79 -39.57
CA THR A 5 -11.79 -4.26 -38.20
C THR A 5 -11.37 -5.19 -37.06
N SER A 6 -11.12 -6.48 -37.33
CA SER A 6 -10.81 -7.48 -36.28
C SER A 6 -9.39 -7.36 -35.70
N SER A 7 -8.39 -6.98 -36.51
CA SER A 7 -6.97 -6.98 -36.10
C SER A 7 -6.60 -5.88 -35.08
N LYS A 8 -7.22 -4.69 -35.17
CA LYS A 8 -6.92 -3.55 -34.28
C LYS A 8 -7.52 -3.74 -32.88
N SER A 9 -8.73 -4.31 -32.80
CA SER A 9 -9.43 -4.62 -31.55
C SER A 9 -8.67 -5.64 -30.70
N SER A 10 -8.20 -6.73 -31.31
CA SER A 10 -7.48 -7.80 -30.59
C SER A 10 -6.10 -7.35 -30.10
N LYS A 11 -5.38 -6.52 -30.87
CA LYS A 11 -4.09 -5.95 -30.46
C LYS A 11 -4.22 -4.94 -29.32
N SER A 12 -5.24 -4.08 -29.36
CA SER A 12 -5.55 -3.14 -28.28
C SER A 12 -5.88 -3.90 -26.98
N ARG A 13 -6.72 -4.94 -27.07
CA ARG A 13 -7.09 -5.74 -25.91
C ARG A 13 -5.92 -6.52 -25.32
N ALA A 14 -5.03 -7.06 -26.17
CA ALA A 14 -3.82 -7.73 -25.70
C ALA A 14 -2.87 -6.76 -24.98
N TYR A 15 -2.69 -5.55 -25.53
CA TYR A 15 -1.91 -4.49 -24.88
C TYR A 15 -2.51 -4.09 -23.51
N ASP A 16 -3.83 -3.96 -23.43
CA ASP A 16 -4.51 -3.67 -22.16
C ASP A 16 -4.25 -4.79 -21.13
N ILE A 17 -4.30 -6.07 -21.52
CA ILE A 17 -4.05 -7.19 -20.61
C ILE A 17 -2.61 -7.19 -20.10
N GLU A 18 -1.62 -7.03 -20.98
CA GLU A 18 -0.21 -7.00 -20.58
C GLU A 18 0.10 -5.81 -19.67
N SER A 19 -0.51 -4.64 -19.92
CA SER A 19 -0.35 -3.48 -19.04
C SER A 19 -0.90 -3.73 -17.63
N VAL A 20 -2.09 -4.32 -17.52
CA VAL A 20 -2.70 -4.63 -16.22
C VAL A 20 -1.91 -5.74 -15.51
N LYS A 21 -1.39 -6.72 -16.24
CA LYS A 21 -0.52 -7.77 -15.70
C LYS A 21 0.77 -7.19 -15.11
N ALA A 22 1.45 -6.30 -15.83
CA ALA A 22 2.66 -5.65 -15.32
C ALA A 22 2.40 -4.85 -14.03
N LYS A 23 1.24 -4.18 -13.92
CA LYS A 23 0.83 -3.51 -12.67
C LYS A 23 0.59 -4.51 -11.53
N ALA A 24 0.00 -5.67 -11.82
CA ALA A 24 -0.22 -6.72 -10.85
C ALA A 24 1.11 -7.29 -10.33
N GLU A 25 2.07 -7.53 -11.22
CA GLU A 25 3.42 -7.99 -10.85
C GLU A 25 4.12 -6.96 -9.95
N LEU A 26 4.09 -5.68 -10.33
CA LEU A 26 4.65 -4.59 -9.52
C LEU A 26 4.01 -4.54 -8.12
N TYR A 27 2.69 -4.58 -8.05
CA TYR A 27 1.96 -4.53 -6.80
C TYR A 27 2.23 -5.76 -5.92
N MET A 28 2.19 -6.97 -6.48
CA MET A 28 2.42 -8.20 -5.71
C MET A 28 3.87 -8.36 -5.26
N GLY A 29 4.83 -7.81 -6.02
CA GLY A 29 6.23 -7.73 -5.63
C GLY A 29 6.52 -6.67 -4.55
N SER A 30 5.55 -5.82 -4.22
CA SER A 30 5.71 -4.71 -3.28
C SER A 30 5.22 -5.04 -1.86
N ASN A 31 5.33 -6.29 -1.38
CA ASN A 31 4.89 -6.71 -0.04
C ASN A 31 3.51 -6.12 0.39
N PRO A 32 2.42 -6.36 -0.36
CA PRO A 32 1.11 -5.71 -0.14
C PRO A 32 0.38 -6.08 1.17
N GLY A 33 1.01 -6.88 2.02
CA GLY A 33 0.45 -7.45 3.24
C GLY A 33 -0.13 -8.85 3.02
N LEU A 34 -0.52 -9.48 4.13
CA LEU A 34 -0.88 -10.90 4.15
C LEU A 34 -2.08 -11.24 3.26
N ASP A 35 -1.96 -12.33 2.49
CA ASP A 35 -3.01 -12.85 1.60
C ASP A 35 -4.28 -13.27 2.36
N ASN A 36 -4.10 -13.82 3.57
CA ASN A 36 -5.21 -14.30 4.41
C ASN A 36 -5.98 -13.17 5.11
N SER A 37 -5.55 -11.92 4.98
CA SER A 37 -6.35 -10.78 5.41
C SER A 37 -7.61 -10.72 4.56
N ALA A 38 -8.79 -10.72 5.18
CA ALA A 38 -10.08 -10.76 4.48
C ALA A 38 -10.23 -9.68 3.38
N LYS A 39 -9.52 -8.56 3.53
CA LYS A 39 -9.49 -7.41 2.60
C LYS A 39 -8.55 -7.61 1.39
N ASN A 40 -7.60 -8.54 1.50
CA ASN A 40 -6.62 -8.89 0.47
C ASN A 40 -6.99 -10.18 -0.28
N LEU A 41 -7.66 -11.13 0.38
CA LEU A 41 -7.94 -12.46 -0.16
C LEU A 41 -8.54 -12.45 -1.57
N VAL A 42 -9.56 -11.61 -1.79
CA VAL A 42 -10.26 -11.57 -3.09
C VAL A 42 -9.40 -10.92 -4.18
N CYS A 43 -8.77 -9.79 -3.90
CA CYS A 43 -7.99 -9.07 -4.91
C CYS A 43 -6.65 -9.74 -5.20
N HIS A 44 -5.94 -10.24 -4.18
CA HIS A 44 -4.66 -10.94 -4.38
C HIS A 44 -4.86 -12.19 -5.23
N ARG A 45 -5.94 -12.94 -5.00
CA ARG A 45 -6.30 -14.07 -5.87
C ARG A 45 -6.45 -13.64 -7.33
N GLN A 46 -7.20 -12.57 -7.58
CA GLN A 46 -7.40 -12.06 -8.95
C GLN A 46 -6.10 -11.57 -9.60
N PHE A 47 -5.18 -11.01 -8.80
CA PHE A 47 -3.86 -10.58 -9.30
C PHE A 47 -2.98 -11.79 -9.62
N TYR A 48 -2.92 -12.80 -8.76
CA TYR A 48 -2.21 -14.05 -9.04
C TYR A 48 -2.77 -14.76 -10.28
N ASP A 49 -4.11 -14.84 -10.40
CA ASP A 49 -4.77 -15.42 -11.57
C ASP A 49 -4.31 -14.70 -12.85
N LEU A 50 -4.32 -13.36 -12.86
CA LEU A 50 -3.87 -12.55 -13.99
C LEU A 50 -2.37 -12.76 -14.32
N ILE A 51 -1.50 -12.78 -13.30
CA ILE A 51 -0.06 -13.03 -13.45
C ILE A 51 0.18 -14.41 -14.08
N ASN A 52 -0.58 -15.42 -13.65
CA ASN A 52 -0.54 -16.79 -14.17
C ASN A 52 -1.23 -16.96 -15.54
N GLY A 53 -1.70 -15.87 -16.16
CA GLY A 53 -2.28 -15.89 -17.51
C GLY A 53 -3.76 -16.25 -17.56
N ILE A 54 -4.46 -16.30 -16.43
CA ILE A 54 -5.92 -16.47 -16.39
C ILE A 54 -6.54 -15.10 -16.71
N ILE A 55 -7.02 -14.95 -17.95
CA ILE A 55 -7.54 -13.68 -18.45
C ILE A 55 -9.01 -13.51 -18.03
N PRO A 56 -9.34 -12.52 -17.19
CA PRO A 56 -10.72 -12.28 -16.77
C PRO A 56 -11.57 -11.65 -17.89
N GLU A 57 -12.89 -11.63 -17.69
CA GLU A 57 -13.78 -10.85 -18.55
C GLU A 57 -13.42 -9.36 -18.52
N ARG A 58 -13.71 -8.64 -19.62
CA ARG A 58 -13.34 -7.21 -19.78
C ARG A 58 -13.79 -6.33 -18.59
N LYS A 59 -14.99 -6.58 -18.06
CA LYS A 59 -15.54 -5.84 -16.92
C LYS A 59 -14.73 -6.04 -15.64
N ASP A 60 -14.17 -7.23 -15.45
CA ASP A 60 -13.40 -7.58 -14.26
C ASP A 60 -11.93 -7.18 -14.44
N LEU A 61 -11.41 -7.22 -15.67
CA LEU A 61 -10.10 -6.63 -16.00
C LEU A 61 -10.07 -5.14 -15.70
N LEU A 62 -11.13 -4.39 -16.04
CA LEU A 62 -11.25 -2.96 -15.72
C LEU A 62 -11.22 -2.72 -14.20
N LYS A 63 -11.99 -3.49 -13.43
CA LYS A 63 -11.97 -3.38 -11.96
C LYS A 63 -10.61 -3.71 -11.35
N ILE A 64 -9.93 -4.73 -11.89
CA ILE A 64 -8.58 -5.09 -11.46
C ILE A 64 -7.62 -3.93 -11.73
N ASN A 65 -7.68 -3.34 -12.93
CA ASN A 65 -6.86 -2.17 -13.27
C ASN A 65 -7.13 -1.00 -12.34
N ASP A 66 -8.39 -0.61 -12.12
CA ASP A 66 -8.76 0.49 -11.23
C ASP A 66 -8.29 0.23 -9.79
N THR A 67 -8.37 -1.03 -9.33
CA THR A 67 -7.89 -1.43 -8.01
C THR A 67 -6.37 -1.29 -7.90
N LEU A 68 -5.63 -1.74 -8.91
CA LEU A 68 -4.17 -1.65 -8.94
C LEU A 68 -3.72 -0.20 -9.01
N ASP A 69 -4.34 0.61 -9.87
CA ASP A 69 -4.07 2.05 -9.98
C ASP A 69 -4.31 2.75 -8.63
N TYR A 70 -5.43 2.45 -7.97
CA TYR A 70 -5.69 2.97 -6.62
C TYR A 70 -4.60 2.54 -5.63
N ARG A 71 -4.31 1.24 -5.49
CA ARG A 71 -3.38 0.77 -4.46
C ARG A 71 -1.95 1.25 -4.70
N LEU A 72 -1.47 1.23 -5.94
CA LEU A 72 -0.16 1.77 -6.31
C LEU A 72 -0.09 3.28 -6.08
N HIS A 73 -1.15 4.02 -6.41
CA HIS A 73 -1.21 5.45 -6.13
C HIS A 73 -1.13 5.74 -4.63
N GLN A 74 -1.88 5.02 -3.80
CA GLN A 74 -1.84 5.21 -2.34
C GLN A 74 -0.45 4.94 -1.75
N MET A 75 0.31 3.98 -2.30
CA MET A 75 1.71 3.76 -1.90
C MET A 75 2.59 4.96 -2.23
N LYS A 76 2.46 5.49 -3.44
CA LYS A 76 3.19 6.69 -3.87
C LYS A 76 2.85 7.90 -2.99
N SER A 77 1.58 8.10 -2.68
CA SER A 77 1.13 9.17 -1.78
C SER A 77 1.73 9.03 -0.37
N ALA A 78 1.89 7.81 0.14
CA ALA A 78 2.53 7.61 1.43
C ALA A 78 4.01 8.03 1.43
N GLU A 79 4.74 7.77 0.34
CA GLU A 79 6.11 8.28 0.16
C GLU A 79 6.14 9.80 0.00
N GLU A 80 5.20 10.38 -0.73
CA GLU A 80 5.05 11.84 -0.88
C GLU A 80 4.81 12.51 0.48
N TYR A 81 3.99 11.91 1.36
CA TYR A 81 3.85 12.38 2.74
C TYR A 81 5.16 12.28 3.52
N CYS A 82 5.88 11.17 3.43
CA CYS A 82 7.19 11.06 4.08
C CYS A 82 8.16 12.17 3.63
N GLN A 83 8.19 12.47 2.33
CA GLN A 83 9.00 13.55 1.76
C GLN A 83 8.55 14.93 2.25
N ALA A 84 7.25 15.24 2.19
CA ALA A 84 6.70 16.50 2.68
C ALA A 84 6.99 16.74 4.17
N LEU A 85 7.01 15.65 4.96
CA LEU A 85 7.30 15.69 6.38
C LEU A 85 8.80 15.76 6.70
N ASN A 86 9.67 15.71 5.69
CA ASN A 86 11.13 15.62 5.79
C ASN A 86 11.60 14.41 6.62
N LEU A 87 10.96 13.26 6.42
CA LEU A 87 11.43 11.99 6.95
C LEU A 87 12.60 11.52 6.09
N SER A 88 13.79 11.38 6.69
CA SER A 88 14.91 10.71 6.03
C SER A 88 14.51 9.26 5.73
N MET A 89 14.62 8.85 4.48
CA MET A 89 14.35 7.47 4.05
C MET A 89 15.54 6.93 3.29
N LEU A 90 16.06 5.78 3.73
CA LEU A 90 17.00 4.98 2.96
C LEU A 90 16.29 4.26 1.81
N GLU A 91 17.05 3.72 0.85
CA GLU A 91 16.45 3.06 -0.32
C GLU A 91 15.65 1.80 0.03
N ASP A 92 16.07 1.06 1.06
CA ASP A 92 15.39 -0.11 1.63
C ASP A 92 14.19 0.29 2.52
N GLU A 93 14.00 1.59 2.75
CA GLU A 93 12.90 2.11 3.54
C GLU A 93 11.72 2.62 2.71
N LYS A 94 11.78 2.46 1.38
CA LYS A 94 10.69 2.80 0.46
C LYS A 94 9.44 1.97 0.72
N ALA A 95 8.30 2.50 0.30
CA ALA A 95 7.01 1.93 0.64
C ALA A 95 6.78 0.58 -0.06
N ASP A 96 7.38 0.37 -1.23
CA ASP A 96 7.36 -0.90 -1.95
C ASP A 96 8.13 -2.01 -1.23
N GLN A 97 9.24 -1.68 -0.55
CA GLN A 97 10.05 -2.63 0.22
C GLN A 97 9.46 -2.92 1.61
N PHE A 98 8.67 -2.00 2.18
CA PHE A 98 8.13 -2.15 3.52
C PHE A 98 7.26 -3.40 3.70
N ASP A 99 7.64 -4.30 4.59
CA ASP A 99 6.79 -5.39 5.07
C ASP A 99 6.33 -5.10 6.51
N HIS A 100 5.04 -4.82 6.68
CA HIS A 100 4.46 -4.52 7.99
C HIS A 100 4.52 -5.72 8.96
N ALA A 101 4.38 -6.95 8.47
CA ALA A 101 4.41 -8.14 9.31
C ALA A 101 5.83 -8.38 9.83
N GLU A 102 6.83 -8.30 8.95
CA GLU A 102 8.24 -8.42 9.32
C GLU A 102 8.68 -7.29 10.26
N TRP A 103 8.32 -6.04 9.92
CA TRP A 103 8.59 -4.87 10.76
C TRP A 103 8.05 -5.07 12.17
N ARG A 104 6.79 -5.50 12.29
CA ARG A 104 6.14 -5.72 13.58
C ARG A 104 6.80 -6.85 14.36
N GLU A 105 7.11 -7.97 13.71
CA GLU A 105 7.74 -9.12 14.37
C GLU A 105 9.12 -8.75 14.92
N SER A 106 9.91 -7.98 14.18
CA SER A 106 11.23 -7.52 14.63
C SER A 106 11.16 -6.74 15.96
N ILE A 107 10.13 -5.91 16.12
CA ILE A 107 9.90 -5.13 17.34
C ILE A 107 9.43 -6.02 18.50
N LEU A 108 8.56 -7.00 18.22
CA LEU A 108 8.11 -7.97 19.22
C LEU A 108 9.27 -8.86 19.71
N GLU A 109 10.22 -9.19 18.85
CA GLU A 109 11.43 -9.89 19.25
C GLU A 109 12.31 -9.02 20.15
N ASP A 110 12.44 -7.72 19.86
CA ASP A 110 13.16 -6.79 20.74
C ASP A 110 12.52 -6.64 22.12
N GLN A 111 11.20 -6.80 22.23
CA GLN A 111 10.50 -6.86 23.52
C GLN A 111 10.95 -8.02 24.42
N LYS A 112 11.52 -9.09 23.85
CA LYS A 112 11.92 -10.30 24.59
C LYS A 112 13.39 -10.31 25.01
N ARG A 113 14.22 -9.37 24.55
CA ARG A 113 15.70 -9.47 24.68
C ARG A 113 16.28 -8.91 25.98
N SER A 114 16.01 -7.65 26.31
CA SER A 114 16.56 -6.98 27.50
C SER A 114 15.62 -5.88 27.97
N PRO A 115 15.66 -5.45 29.26
CA PRO A 115 14.77 -4.40 29.76
C PRO A 115 14.79 -3.11 28.92
N ASP A 116 15.98 -2.65 28.53
CA ASP A 116 16.13 -1.43 27.72
C ASP A 116 15.59 -1.58 26.31
N ARG A 117 15.84 -2.72 25.66
CA ARG A 117 15.26 -3.03 24.34
C ARG A 117 13.74 -3.14 24.42
N ALA A 118 13.24 -3.78 25.46
CA ALA A 118 11.81 -3.96 25.65
C ALA A 118 11.08 -2.65 25.89
N LYS A 119 11.69 -1.73 26.67
CA LYS A 119 11.18 -0.38 26.85
C LYS A 119 11.08 0.36 25.50
N ARG A 120 12.17 0.41 24.73
CA ARG A 120 12.19 1.09 23.42
C ARG A 120 11.18 0.49 22.43
N ALA A 121 11.10 -0.82 22.36
CA ALA A 121 10.16 -1.51 21.49
C ALA A 121 8.69 -1.21 21.88
N THR A 122 8.41 -1.15 23.19
CA THR A 122 7.08 -0.77 23.69
C THR A 122 6.74 0.67 23.34
N GLU A 123 7.66 1.61 23.57
CA GLU A 123 7.50 3.03 23.22
C GLU A 123 7.27 3.21 21.71
N LEU A 124 8.02 2.47 20.87
CA LEU A 124 7.87 2.50 19.41
C LEU A 124 6.48 2.00 18.97
N LEU A 125 6.00 0.89 19.53
CA LEU A 125 4.66 0.35 19.23
C LEU A 125 3.53 1.29 19.68
N GLU A 126 3.70 1.95 20.82
CA GLU A 126 2.74 2.92 21.32
C GLU A 126 2.66 4.14 20.40
N ARG A 127 3.82 4.66 20.02
CA ARG A 127 3.93 5.79 19.09
C ARG A 127 3.38 5.47 17.70
N PHE A 128 3.65 4.26 17.19
CA PHE A 128 3.06 3.76 15.95
C PHE A 128 1.53 3.77 16.00
N ARG A 129 0.92 3.25 17.08
CA ARG A 129 -0.55 3.24 17.24
C ARG A 129 -1.13 4.63 17.26
N ILE A 130 -0.47 5.58 17.93
CA ILE A 130 -0.88 6.99 17.97
C ILE A 130 -0.85 7.58 16.55
N CYS A 131 0.27 7.45 15.84
CA CYS A 131 0.42 7.99 14.48
C CYS A 131 -0.60 7.38 13.51
N LEU A 132 -0.79 6.05 13.56
CA LEU A 132 -1.78 5.37 12.74
C LEU A 132 -3.21 5.85 13.04
N GLY A 133 -3.53 6.08 14.32
CA GLY A 133 -4.81 6.65 14.73
C GLY A 133 -5.06 8.04 14.13
N TRP A 134 -4.05 8.90 14.11
CA TRP A 134 -4.15 10.23 13.49
C TRP A 134 -4.31 10.16 11.99
N ILE A 135 -3.53 9.34 11.29
CA ILE A 135 -3.64 9.14 9.84
C ILE A 135 -5.07 8.70 9.46
N ILE A 136 -5.63 7.75 10.20
CA ILE A 136 -7.01 7.27 9.99
C ILE A 136 -8.03 8.38 10.25
N ARG A 137 -7.85 9.14 11.34
CA ARG A 137 -8.77 10.22 11.74
C ARG A 137 -8.77 11.37 10.74
N LEU A 138 -7.60 11.76 10.25
CA LEU A 138 -7.43 12.81 9.24
C LEU A 138 -7.85 12.34 7.84
N GLY A 139 -7.91 11.02 7.64
CA GLY A 139 -8.39 10.44 6.39
C GLY A 139 -7.42 10.61 5.23
N LEU A 140 -6.11 10.69 5.49
CA LEU A 140 -5.08 11.00 4.49
C LEU A 140 -5.08 10.06 3.28
N PHE A 141 -5.58 8.83 3.45
CA PHE A 141 -5.66 7.82 2.39
C PHE A 141 -7.12 7.49 2.00
N ASN A 142 -8.08 8.35 2.38
CA ASN A 142 -9.51 8.19 2.05
C ASN A 142 -9.92 9.03 0.82
N HIS A 143 -8.98 9.69 0.14
CA HIS A 143 -9.24 10.56 -1.00
C HIS A 143 -9.14 9.76 -2.31
N TYR A 144 -10.25 9.20 -2.81
CA TYR A 144 -10.62 8.97 -4.25
C TYR A 144 -12.01 8.27 -4.29
N PRO A 145 -12.75 8.07 -5.42
CA PRO A 145 -14.19 8.39 -5.48
C PRO A 145 -15.22 7.25 -5.27
N LYS A 146 -16.19 7.47 -4.38
CA LYS A 146 -17.64 7.13 -4.44
C LYS A 146 -18.13 5.78 -5.01
N ASN A 147 -17.29 4.76 -5.22
CA ASN A 147 -17.74 3.42 -5.66
C ASN A 147 -17.12 2.32 -4.79
N PRO A 148 -17.88 1.73 -3.83
CA PRO A 148 -17.36 0.90 -2.74
C PRO A 148 -16.85 -0.49 -3.15
N SER A 149 -16.67 -0.77 -4.43
CA SER A 149 -16.39 -2.12 -4.91
C SER A 149 -14.89 -2.41 -5.07
N ARG A 150 -14.32 -3.00 -4.01
CA ARG A 150 -13.04 -3.74 -3.92
C ARG A 150 -11.78 -2.90 -4.15
N GLY A 151 -10.82 -2.96 -3.22
CA GLY A 151 -9.54 -2.24 -3.32
C GLY A 151 -9.26 -1.20 -2.23
N TRP A 152 -10.32 -0.57 -1.73
CA TRP A 152 -10.36 0.62 -0.88
C TRP A 152 -9.76 0.47 0.52
N ASN A 153 -9.84 -0.74 1.05
CA ASN A 153 -9.44 -1.07 2.40
C ASN A 153 -7.98 -1.56 2.43
N TYR A 154 -7.09 -0.75 1.85
CA TYR A 154 -5.66 -1.04 1.75
C TYR A 154 -4.93 -0.38 2.91
N SER A 155 -4.50 -1.17 3.89
CA SER A 155 -3.93 -0.66 5.14
C SER A 155 -2.47 -0.25 5.02
N LYS A 156 -1.74 -0.80 4.04
CA LYS A 156 -0.29 -0.65 3.92
C LYS A 156 0.18 0.82 3.87
N PRO A 157 -0.43 1.73 3.10
CA PRO A 157 0.00 3.14 3.04
C PRO A 157 -0.01 3.82 4.41
N GLY A 158 -1.10 3.65 5.16
CA GLY A 158 -1.22 4.20 6.51
C GLY A 158 -0.28 3.53 7.51
N GLN A 159 -0.07 2.23 7.41
CA GLN A 159 0.88 1.49 8.24
C GLN A 159 2.32 1.92 7.98
N TYR A 160 2.69 2.10 6.71
CA TYR A 160 3.99 2.57 6.30
C TYR A 160 4.30 3.97 6.85
N LEU A 161 3.42 4.94 6.58
CA LEU A 161 3.60 6.31 7.07
C LEU A 161 3.66 6.36 8.61
N ALA A 162 2.81 5.59 9.29
CA ALA A 162 2.83 5.49 10.75
C ALA A 162 4.14 4.93 11.30
N ALA A 163 4.72 3.91 10.65
CA ALA A 163 6.01 3.33 11.04
C ALA A 163 7.13 4.37 10.92
N ARG A 164 7.22 5.06 9.78
CA ARG A 164 8.25 6.08 9.55
C ARG A 164 8.15 7.26 10.51
N LEU A 165 6.92 7.69 10.83
CA LEU A 165 6.71 8.71 11.84
C LEU A 165 7.12 8.26 13.25
N ALA A 166 6.82 7.01 13.60
CA ALA A 166 7.17 6.45 14.90
C ALA A 166 8.69 6.30 15.08
N GLU A 167 9.41 5.95 14.01
CA GLU A 167 10.87 5.82 13.98
C GLU A 167 11.60 7.17 13.95
N SER A 168 10.92 8.23 13.51
CA SER A 168 11.52 9.56 13.40
C SER A 168 11.92 10.15 14.75
N SER A 169 12.88 11.07 14.74
CA SER A 169 13.29 11.84 15.93
C SER A 169 12.32 12.96 16.31
N MET A 170 11.23 13.18 15.56
CA MET A 170 10.25 14.23 15.84
C MET A 170 9.52 13.98 17.16
N THR A 171 9.01 15.02 17.81
CA THR A 171 8.12 14.80 18.95
C THR A 171 6.72 14.38 18.47
N THR A 172 5.96 13.71 19.34
CA THR A 172 4.56 13.36 19.09
C THR A 172 3.72 14.60 18.72
N SER A 173 3.96 15.73 19.39
CA SER A 173 3.29 17.01 19.09
C SER A 173 3.66 17.56 17.70
N ASP A 174 4.94 17.49 17.31
CA ASP A 174 5.39 17.92 15.98
C ASP A 174 4.79 17.06 14.87
N ILE A 175 4.70 15.74 15.09
CA ILE A 175 4.07 14.83 14.15
C ILE A 175 2.62 15.23 13.92
N TYR A 176 1.85 15.42 14.99
CA TYR A 176 0.43 15.74 14.87
C TYR A 176 0.21 17.03 14.07
N ARG A 177 0.92 18.10 14.44
CA ARG A 177 0.86 19.39 13.73
C ARG A 177 1.17 19.24 12.25
N LYS A 178 2.27 18.55 11.91
CA LYS A 178 2.64 18.38 10.51
C LYS A 178 1.65 17.51 9.72
N LEU A 179 1.01 16.52 10.36
CA LEU A 179 -0.03 15.72 9.71
C LEU A 179 -1.28 16.54 9.41
N GLU A 180 -1.63 17.51 10.25
CA GLU A 180 -2.72 18.46 9.97
C GLU A 180 -2.37 19.40 8.80
N ASP A 181 -1.10 19.81 8.67
CA ASP A 181 -0.65 20.72 7.60
C ASP A 181 -0.63 20.07 6.20
N VAL A 182 -0.60 18.73 6.11
CA VAL A 182 -0.57 17.98 4.83
C VAL A 182 -1.91 17.38 4.43
N GLN A 183 -2.97 17.63 5.21
CA GLN A 183 -4.35 17.31 4.84
C GLN A 183 -4.84 18.25 3.72
#